data_AF-A0A955NYS3-F1
#
_entry.id   AF-A0A955NYS3-F1
#
_cell.length_a   1.000
_cell.length_b   1.000
_cell.length_c   1.000
_cell.angle_alpha   90.00
_cell.angle_beta   90.00
_cell.angle_gamma   90.00
#
_symmetry.space_group_name_H-M   'P 1'
#
loop_
_entity.id
_entity.type
_entity.pdbx_description
1 polymer ?
#
loop_
_entity_poly.entity_id
_entity_poly.type
_entity_poly.pdbx_seq_one_letter_code
_entity_poly.pdbx_strand_id
1 'polypeptide(L)'
;MPLACPVWGDSPPNIVFFLVDDMGWQDTSEPFHTEATELNRRYQTPNMERLADRGMKFTQAYACSLCSPTRVSLMTGMNAARHRVTNWTLRKDKSPDPEHPNLIIPKWNVNGLSPAEGINRTVTAKTLPMFLQEAGYRTIHVGKAHWGAEGTPGADPTHLGFDVNIAGHCAG
;
A
#
# COMPACT_ATOMS: atom_id res chain seq x y z
N MET A 1 31.21 1.97 -13.96
CA MET A 1 30.72 3.35 -14.17
C MET A 1 29.92 3.74 -12.93
N PRO A 2 30.26 4.81 -12.20
CA PRO A 2 29.44 5.23 -11.07
C PRO A 2 28.12 5.79 -11.61
N LEU A 3 27.00 5.32 -11.06
CA LEU A 3 25.69 5.91 -11.30
C LEU A 3 25.73 7.33 -10.74
N ALA A 4 25.80 8.33 -11.62
CA ALA A 4 25.64 9.72 -11.22
C ALA A 4 24.21 9.89 -10.72
N CYS A 5 24.06 10.28 -9.46
CA CYS A 5 22.77 10.72 -8.92
C CYS A 5 22.33 11.95 -9.74
N PRO A 6 21.16 11.93 -10.40
CA PRO A 6 20.69 13.12 -11.09
C PRO A 6 20.52 14.21 -10.05
N VAL A 7 21.15 15.36 -10.30
CA VAL A 7 20.93 16.57 -9.54
C VAL A 7 19.49 16.98 -9.85
N TRP A 8 18.56 16.65 -8.95
CA TRP A 8 17.21 17.22 -9.01
C TRP A 8 17.38 18.74 -8.98
N GLY A 9 16.69 19.48 -9.85
CA GLY A 9 16.76 20.95 -9.87
C GLY A 9 16.32 21.56 -8.53
N ASP A 10 16.30 22.88 -8.43
CA ASP A 10 15.98 23.61 -7.18
C ASP A 10 14.61 23.27 -6.56
N SER A 11 13.75 22.53 -7.25
CA SER A 11 12.46 22.03 -6.73
C SER A 11 12.41 20.50 -6.71
N PRO A 12 11.96 19.89 -5.60
CA PRO A 12 11.77 18.45 -5.52
C PRO A 12 10.74 17.94 -6.55
N PRO A 13 10.89 16.71 -7.06
CA PRO A 13 9.97 16.16 -8.07
C PRO A 13 8.60 15.88 -7.47
N ASN A 14 7.55 15.93 -8.30
CA ASN A 14 6.24 15.41 -7.89
C ASN A 14 6.27 13.88 -7.84
N ILE A 15 5.66 13.30 -6.80
CA ILE A 15 5.58 11.84 -6.62
C ILE A 15 4.12 11.41 -6.81
N VAL A 16 3.87 10.53 -7.77
CA VAL A 16 2.55 9.90 -7.98
C VAL A 16 2.69 8.40 -7.77
N PHE A 17 2.03 7.87 -6.75
CA PHE A 17 1.97 6.44 -6.49
C PHE A 17 0.61 5.89 -6.91
N PHE A 18 0.58 5.13 -8.00
CA PHE A 18 -0.63 4.53 -8.55
C PHE A 18 -0.72 3.05 -8.14
N LEU A 19 -1.61 2.74 -7.18
CA LEU A 19 -1.78 1.41 -6.63
C LEU A 19 -3.12 0.81 -7.05
N VAL A 20 -3.09 -0.29 -7.79
CA VAL A 20 -4.29 -1.05 -8.17
C VAL A 20 -4.56 -2.13 -7.12
N ASP A 21 -5.84 -2.35 -6.81
CA ASP A 21 -6.27 -3.37 -5.84
C ASP A 21 -6.53 -4.69 -6.58
N ASP A 22 -6.03 -5.79 -6.03
CA ASP A 22 -6.21 -7.17 -6.53
C ASP A 22 -5.88 -7.40 -8.03
N MET A 23 -4.94 -6.61 -8.57
CA MET A 23 -4.44 -6.77 -9.94
C MET A 23 -3.38 -7.87 -10.00
N GLY A 24 -3.67 -8.95 -10.73
CA GLY A 24 -2.73 -10.04 -10.98
C GLY A 24 -1.58 -9.62 -11.91
N TRP A 25 -0.50 -10.39 -11.86
CA TRP A 25 0.72 -10.13 -12.65
C TRP A 25 0.49 -10.14 -14.17
N GLN A 26 -0.55 -10.84 -14.65
CA GLN A 26 -0.92 -10.91 -16.06
C GLN A 26 -2.19 -10.11 -16.41
N ASP A 27 -2.75 -9.34 -15.47
CA ASP A 27 -3.99 -8.58 -15.68
C ASP A 27 -3.77 -7.27 -16.44
N THR A 28 -2.97 -7.31 -17.50
CA THR A 28 -2.52 -6.17 -18.30
C THR A 28 -2.14 -6.64 -19.69
N SER A 29 -2.21 -5.77 -20.70
CA SER A 29 -1.70 -6.09 -22.04
C SER A 29 -0.17 -6.02 -22.14
N GLU A 30 0.48 -5.27 -21.26
CA GLU A 30 1.95 -5.20 -21.19
C GLU A 30 2.56 -6.52 -20.67
N PRO A 31 3.47 -7.19 -21.43
CA PRO A 31 4.08 -8.44 -20.99
C PRO A 31 5.14 -8.21 -19.89
N PHE A 32 4.92 -8.84 -18.73
CA PHE A 32 5.90 -8.93 -17.63
C PHE A 32 6.69 -10.24 -17.62
N HIS A 33 6.23 -11.27 -18.34
CA HIS A 33 7.02 -12.48 -18.65
C HIS A 33 7.90 -12.25 -19.90
N THR A 34 8.78 -13.20 -20.21
CA THR A 34 9.59 -13.22 -21.45
C THR A 34 8.76 -13.29 -22.73
N GLU A 35 7.53 -13.81 -22.66
CA GLU A 35 6.63 -13.97 -23.81
C GLU A 35 5.24 -13.46 -23.44
N ALA A 36 4.54 -12.90 -24.43
CA ALA A 36 3.17 -12.44 -24.24
C ALA A 36 2.21 -13.64 -24.10
N THR A 37 1.48 -13.67 -22.98
CA THR A 37 0.49 -14.70 -22.68
C THR A 37 -0.84 -14.44 -23.38
N GLU A 38 -1.78 -15.39 -23.29
CA GLU A 38 -3.14 -15.18 -23.80
C GLU A 38 -3.85 -14.00 -23.09
N LEU A 39 -3.63 -13.84 -21.79
CA LEU A 39 -4.19 -12.73 -21.02
C LEU A 39 -3.67 -11.38 -21.51
N ASN A 40 -2.37 -11.29 -21.83
CA ASN A 40 -1.80 -10.07 -22.40
C ASN A 40 -2.45 -9.69 -23.74
N ARG A 41 -2.86 -10.68 -24.55
CA ARG A 41 -3.54 -10.42 -25.84
C ARG A 41 -5.02 -10.08 -25.67
N ARG A 42 -5.61 -10.41 -24.51
CA ARG A 42 -7.03 -10.20 -24.21
C ARG A 42 -7.29 -8.84 -23.55
N TYR A 43 -6.46 -8.47 -22.58
CA TYR A 43 -6.60 -7.20 -21.88
C TYR A 43 -6.18 -6.02 -22.77
N GLN A 44 -6.61 -4.81 -22.42
CA GLN A 44 -6.30 -3.58 -23.15
C GLN A 44 -5.92 -2.48 -22.16
N THR A 45 -4.63 -2.32 -21.89
CA THR A 45 -4.07 -1.32 -20.97
C THR A 45 -3.04 -0.41 -21.66
N PRO A 46 -3.42 0.29 -22.74
CA PRO A 46 -2.47 1.05 -23.58
C PRO A 46 -1.70 2.15 -22.82
N ASN A 47 -2.28 2.68 -21.74
CA ASN A 47 -1.58 3.65 -20.88
C ASN A 47 -0.47 3.00 -20.04
N MET A 48 -0.62 1.73 -19.65
CA MET A 48 0.44 0.98 -18.96
C MET A 48 1.57 0.62 -19.92
N GLU A 49 1.23 0.19 -21.14
CA GLU A 49 2.23 -0.04 -22.21
C GLU A 49 3.05 1.22 -22.46
N ARG A 50 2.38 2.37 -22.63
CA ARG A 50 3.04 3.67 -22.81
C ARG A 50 3.90 4.07 -21.61
N LEU A 51 3.49 3.74 -20.39
CA LEU A 51 4.29 4.03 -19.20
C LEU A 51 5.52 3.11 -19.12
N ALA A 52 5.37 1.84 -19.48
CA ALA A 52 6.46 0.87 -19.53
C ALA A 52 7.52 1.23 -20.59
N ASP A 53 7.10 1.65 -21.78
CA ASP A 53 7.98 2.09 -22.88
C ASP A 53 8.85 3.30 -22.49
N ARG A 54 8.30 4.19 -21.65
CA ARG A 54 8.96 5.42 -21.19
C ARG A 54 9.67 5.27 -19.84
N GLY A 55 9.67 4.08 -19.26
CA GLY A 55 10.03 3.87 -17.87
C GLY A 55 10.82 2.59 -17.64
N MET A 56 10.66 2.05 -16.44
CA MET A 56 11.28 0.80 -16.03
C MET A 56 10.21 -0.17 -15.53
N LYS A 57 10.29 -1.42 -15.99
CA LYS A 57 9.47 -2.52 -15.50
C LYS A 57 10.25 -3.35 -14.49
N PHE A 58 9.60 -3.71 -13.39
CA PHE A 58 10.09 -4.73 -12.47
C PHE A 58 9.33 -6.03 -12.73
N THR A 59 9.99 -7.01 -13.31
CA THR A 59 9.37 -8.32 -13.63
C THR A 59 9.24 -9.23 -12.40
N GLN A 60 9.90 -8.86 -11.29
CA GLN A 60 9.87 -9.56 -10.00
C GLN A 60 9.69 -8.58 -8.83
N ALA A 61 8.59 -7.82 -8.84
CA ALA A 61 8.16 -7.02 -7.69
C ALA A 61 7.21 -7.84 -6.80
N TYR A 62 7.36 -7.72 -5.47
CA TYR A 62 6.61 -8.54 -4.50
C TYR A 62 5.76 -7.69 -3.56
N ALA A 63 4.61 -8.25 -3.19
CA ALA A 63 3.69 -7.73 -2.18
C ALA A 63 3.30 -8.85 -1.22
N CYS A 64 2.60 -8.52 -0.12
CA CYS A 64 1.91 -9.55 0.65
C CYS A 64 0.66 -10.01 -0.12
N SER A 65 0.19 -11.23 0.16
CA SER A 65 -0.96 -11.83 -0.52
C SER A 65 -2.31 -11.19 -0.18
N LEU A 66 -2.34 -10.15 0.67
CA LEU A 66 -3.55 -9.46 1.11
C LEU A 66 -3.33 -7.95 1.12
N CYS A 67 -4.43 -7.22 1.02
CA CYS A 67 -4.48 -5.77 0.94
C CYS A 67 -3.86 -5.06 2.16
N SER A 68 -4.39 -5.28 3.36
CA SER A 68 -3.92 -4.59 4.58
C SER A 68 -2.42 -4.79 4.88
N PRO A 69 -1.83 -6.01 4.86
CA PRO A 69 -0.39 -6.16 5.08
C PRO A 69 0.46 -5.39 4.06
N THR A 70 0.12 -5.47 2.78
CA THR A 70 0.83 -4.74 1.71
C THR A 70 0.74 -3.22 1.92
N ARG A 71 -0.45 -2.71 2.19
CA ARG A 71 -0.73 -1.28 2.36
C ARG A 71 -0.07 -0.70 3.62
N VAL A 72 -0.03 -1.47 4.72
CA VAL A 72 0.68 -1.06 5.95
C VAL A 72 2.19 -1.15 5.77
N SER A 73 2.70 -2.18 5.10
CA SER A 73 4.13 -2.26 4.75
C SER A 73 4.57 -1.06 3.91
N LEU A 74 3.77 -0.67 2.90
CA LEU A 74 4.01 0.50 2.07
C LEU A 74 4.09 1.80 2.90
N MET A 75 3.15 2.01 3.82
CA MET A 75 3.10 3.24 4.62
C MET A 75 4.23 3.34 5.65
N THR A 76 4.69 2.21 6.18
CA THR A 76 5.59 2.19 7.35
C THR A 76 7.03 1.78 7.02
N GLY A 77 7.27 1.21 5.83
CA GLY A 77 8.54 0.59 5.46
C GLY A 77 8.87 -0.68 6.25
N MET A 78 7.95 -1.17 7.09
CA MET A 78 8.15 -2.38 7.88
C MET A 78 7.71 -3.62 7.10
N ASN A 79 8.42 -4.74 7.28
CA ASN A 79 7.92 -6.04 6.85
C ASN A 79 6.65 -6.44 7.65
N ALA A 80 5.75 -7.21 7.03
CA ALA A 80 4.52 -7.70 7.65
C ALA A 80 4.72 -8.46 8.96
N ALA A 81 5.81 -9.23 9.09
CA ALA A 81 6.15 -9.93 10.33
C ALA A 81 6.48 -8.96 11.48
N ARG A 82 7.04 -7.78 11.17
CA ARG A 82 7.35 -6.74 12.16
C ARG A 82 6.10 -5.98 12.58
N HIS A 83 5.31 -5.49 11.62
CA HIS A 83 4.15 -4.66 11.93
C HIS A 83 2.92 -5.49 12.36
N ARG A 84 2.93 -6.80 12.16
CA ARG A 84 1.90 -7.76 12.61
C ARG A 84 0.47 -7.46 12.13
N VAL A 85 0.30 -6.70 11.05
CA VAL A 85 -0.99 -6.57 10.36
C VAL A 85 -0.97 -7.58 9.24
N THR A 86 -1.40 -8.82 9.50
CA THR A 86 -1.12 -9.98 8.62
C THR A 86 -2.36 -10.51 7.89
N ASN A 87 -3.54 -9.97 8.19
CA ASN A 87 -4.79 -10.25 7.48
C ASN A 87 -5.54 -8.92 7.25
N TRP A 88 -6.69 -8.95 6.57
CA TRP A 88 -7.48 -7.76 6.31
C TRP A 88 -8.14 -7.22 7.58
N THR A 89 -8.24 -5.89 7.68
CA THR A 89 -8.89 -5.22 8.83
C THR A 89 -10.18 -4.52 8.40
N LEU A 90 -11.16 -4.39 9.30
CA LEU A 90 -12.36 -3.58 9.06
C LEU A 90 -13.03 -3.21 10.38
N ARG A 91 -13.39 -4.20 11.19
CA ARG A 91 -14.11 -4.01 12.44
C ARG A 91 -13.14 -3.98 13.60
N LYS A 92 -13.24 -2.98 14.46
CA LYS A 92 -12.37 -2.82 15.63
C LYS A 92 -12.42 -4.05 16.53
N ASP A 93 -11.24 -4.52 16.94
CA ASP A 93 -11.01 -5.65 17.82
C ASP A 93 -11.55 -7.00 17.31
N LYS A 94 -11.88 -7.11 16.02
CA LYS A 94 -12.38 -8.34 15.39
C LYS A 94 -11.40 -8.88 14.36
N SER A 95 -11.00 -10.15 14.55
CA SER A 95 -10.30 -10.92 13.52
C SER A 95 -11.31 -11.38 12.46
N PRO A 96 -10.96 -11.33 11.17
CA PRO A 96 -11.69 -12.05 10.13
C PRO A 96 -11.24 -13.51 10.00
N ASP A 97 -10.19 -13.92 10.71
CA ASP A 97 -9.70 -15.29 10.70
C ASP A 97 -10.80 -16.22 11.24
N PRO A 98 -11.10 -17.32 10.52
CA PRO A 98 -12.04 -18.31 11.01
C PRO A 98 -11.45 -19.04 12.22
N GLU A 99 -12.33 -19.49 13.11
CA GLU A 99 -11.95 -20.48 14.12
C GLU A 99 -11.55 -21.78 13.45
N HIS A 100 -10.56 -22.47 14.03
CA HIS A 100 -10.06 -23.73 13.49
C HIS A 100 -9.84 -24.73 14.63
N PRO A 101 -10.28 -26.01 14.50
CA PRO A 101 -10.24 -26.99 15.59
C PRO A 101 -8.82 -27.31 16.06
N ASN A 102 -7.84 -27.21 15.16
CA ASN A 102 -6.46 -27.63 15.41
C ASN A 102 -5.44 -26.48 15.37
N LEU A 103 -5.86 -25.25 15.08
CA LEU A 103 -4.93 -24.12 14.90
C LEU A 103 -5.31 -22.98 15.82
N ILE A 104 -4.30 -22.45 16.51
CA ILE A 104 -4.44 -21.22 17.29
C ILE A 104 -4.06 -20.06 16.37
N ILE A 105 -5.04 -19.22 16.04
CA ILE A 105 -4.80 -18.02 15.25
C ILE A 105 -3.85 -17.09 16.03
N PRO A 106 -2.76 -16.61 15.41
CA PRO A 106 -1.82 -15.73 16.09
C PRO A 106 -2.49 -14.43 16.53
N LYS A 107 -2.06 -13.89 17.67
CA LYS A 107 -2.48 -12.56 18.11
C LYS A 107 -1.77 -11.49 17.27
N TRP A 108 -2.42 -11.07 16.20
CA TRP A 108 -1.94 -10.03 15.30
C TRP A 108 -2.66 -8.69 15.54
N ASN A 109 -2.14 -7.62 14.94
CA ASN A 109 -2.61 -6.23 15.06
C ASN A 109 -3.89 -5.99 14.24
N VAL A 110 -5.01 -6.54 14.70
CA VAL A 110 -6.33 -6.49 14.03
C VAL A 110 -6.84 -5.08 13.76
N ASN A 111 -6.38 -4.10 14.53
CA ASN A 111 -6.82 -2.71 14.40
C ASN A 111 -6.01 -1.91 13.37
N GLY A 112 -4.98 -2.53 12.78
CA GLY A 112 -4.18 -1.94 11.70
C GLY A 112 -3.10 -0.98 12.17
N LEU A 113 -2.93 0.12 11.45
CA LEU A 113 -1.95 1.18 11.68
C LEU A 113 -2.56 2.29 12.56
N SER A 114 -1.73 2.89 13.41
CA SER A 114 -2.06 4.10 14.17
C SER A 114 -0.90 5.10 14.06
N PRO A 115 -1.17 6.42 13.92
CA PRO A 115 -0.13 7.45 13.95
C PRO A 115 0.39 7.73 15.37
N ALA A 116 -0.32 7.28 16.39
CA ALA A 116 0.02 7.48 17.80
C ALA A 116 -0.10 6.18 18.60
N GLU A 117 0.66 6.10 19.69
CA GLU A 117 0.56 5.01 20.66
C GLU A 117 -0.78 5.04 21.42
N GLY A 118 -1.04 3.97 22.19
CA GLY A 118 -2.22 3.90 23.06
C GLY A 118 -3.46 3.26 22.44
N ILE A 119 -3.45 2.99 21.14
CA ILE A 119 -4.48 2.15 20.50
C ILE A 119 -4.07 0.69 20.62
N ASN A 120 -4.94 -0.14 21.19
CA ASN A 120 -4.67 -1.56 21.35
C ASN A 120 -4.58 -2.26 19.98
N ARG A 121 -3.69 -3.26 19.87
CA ARG A 121 -3.57 -4.12 18.68
C ARG A 121 -3.40 -3.35 17.36
N THR A 122 -2.68 -2.23 17.41
CA THR A 122 -2.19 -1.51 16.23
C THR A 122 -0.67 -1.56 16.15
N VAL A 123 -0.14 -1.37 14.95
CA VAL A 123 1.24 -0.91 14.78
C VAL A 123 1.27 0.62 14.86
N THR A 124 2.19 1.18 15.64
CA THR A 124 2.45 2.62 15.64
C THR A 124 3.68 2.90 14.81
N ALA A 125 3.55 3.79 13.83
CA ALA A 125 4.66 4.21 12.99
C ALA A 125 4.40 5.59 12.40
N LYS A 126 5.47 6.36 12.21
CA LYS A 126 5.45 7.52 11.34
C LYS A 126 5.36 7.05 9.90
N THR A 127 4.42 7.60 9.13
CA THR A 127 4.07 7.11 7.81
C THR A 127 4.85 7.84 6.71
N LEU A 128 4.96 7.21 5.53
CA LEU A 128 5.57 7.81 4.34
C LEU A 128 4.98 9.21 4.01
N PRO A 129 3.65 9.43 4.02
CA PRO A 129 3.10 10.76 3.77
C PRO A 129 3.49 11.79 4.82
N MET A 130 3.63 11.41 6.10
CA MET A 130 4.14 12.33 7.14
C MET A 130 5.58 12.77 6.86
N PHE A 131 6.44 11.85 6.41
CA PHE A 131 7.80 12.21 5.99
C PHE A 131 7.81 13.14 4.77
N LEU A 132 6.88 12.93 3.82
CA LEU A 132 6.74 13.81 2.65
C LEU A 132 6.22 15.21 3.04
N GLN A 133 5.25 15.31 3.94
CA GLN A 133 4.78 16.60 4.47
C GLN A 133 5.90 17.39 5.12
N GLU A 134 6.74 16.75 5.94
CA GLU A 134 7.90 17.40 6.57
C GLU A 134 8.94 17.87 5.54
N ALA A 135 9.04 17.18 4.40
CA ALA A 135 9.86 17.60 3.27
C ALA A 135 9.20 18.70 2.42
N GLY A 136 8.05 19.23 2.82
CA GLY A 136 7.35 20.32 2.14
C GLY A 136 6.43 19.89 1.01
N TYR A 137 6.14 18.59 0.86
CA TYR A 137 5.19 18.11 -0.13
C TYR A 137 3.75 18.34 0.34
N ARG A 138 2.88 18.68 -0.62
CA ARG A 138 1.44 18.53 -0.45
C ARG A 138 1.04 17.07 -0.72
N THR A 139 0.35 16.44 0.22
CA THR A 139 0.00 15.02 0.16
C THR A 139 -1.49 14.82 -0.11
N ILE A 140 -1.83 13.97 -1.09
CA ILE A 140 -3.20 13.72 -1.51
C ILE A 140 -3.43 12.20 -1.59
N HIS A 141 -4.47 11.72 -0.92
CA HIS A 141 -4.95 10.36 -1.04
C HIS A 141 -6.26 10.30 -1.82
N VAL A 142 -6.37 9.35 -2.75
CA VAL A 142 -7.57 9.13 -3.56
C VAL A 142 -7.84 7.62 -3.66
N GLY A 143 -9.07 7.21 -3.33
CA GLY A 143 -9.52 5.83 -3.43
C GLY A 143 -9.25 5.02 -2.17
N LYS A 144 -8.82 3.77 -2.33
CA LYS A 144 -8.76 2.78 -1.26
C LYS A 144 -7.65 3.07 -0.24
N ALA A 145 -8.01 3.32 1.02
CA ALA A 145 -7.10 3.51 2.14
C ALA A 145 -6.76 2.17 2.82
N HIS A 146 -7.71 1.66 3.63
CA HIS A 146 -7.64 0.33 4.26
C HIS A 146 -6.45 0.09 5.22
N TRP A 147 -6.04 1.12 5.97
CA TRP A 147 -4.92 1.05 6.92
C TRP A 147 -5.30 0.77 8.37
N GLY A 148 -6.52 1.11 8.80
CA GLY A 148 -6.99 0.95 10.17
C GLY A 148 -8.45 0.52 10.24
N ALA A 149 -8.80 -0.19 11.32
CA ALA A 149 -10.17 -0.60 11.60
C ALA A 149 -11.09 0.60 11.88
N GLU A 150 -12.39 0.42 11.66
CA GLU A 150 -13.43 1.39 11.98
C GLU A 150 -13.29 1.96 13.39
N GLY A 151 -13.36 3.29 13.53
CA GLY A 151 -13.23 3.95 14.83
C GLY A 151 -11.81 3.94 15.42
N THR A 152 -10.78 3.58 14.64
CA THR A 152 -9.37 3.81 15.00
C THR A 152 -8.81 5.00 14.22
N PRO A 153 -7.77 5.69 14.73
CA PRO A 153 -7.23 6.86 14.05
C PRO A 153 -6.74 6.56 12.62
N GLY A 154 -6.16 5.37 12.37
CA GLY A 154 -5.68 4.97 11.05
C GLY A 154 -6.75 4.63 10.02
N ALA A 155 -8.03 4.69 10.40
CA ALA A 155 -9.14 4.61 9.44
C ALA A 155 -9.26 5.85 8.56
N ASP A 156 -8.74 7.00 9.02
CA ASP A 156 -8.78 8.27 8.31
C ASP A 156 -7.37 8.63 7.76
N PRO A 157 -7.18 8.67 6.43
CA PRO A 157 -5.93 9.08 5.80
C PRO A 157 -5.40 10.44 6.29
N THR A 158 -6.26 11.37 6.71
CA THR A 158 -5.82 12.69 7.19
C THR A 158 -5.02 12.61 8.49
N HIS A 159 -5.28 11.59 9.32
CA HIS A 159 -4.46 11.28 10.50
C HIS A 159 -3.13 10.61 10.16
N LEU A 160 -2.94 10.16 8.92
CA LEU A 160 -1.78 9.43 8.43
C LEU A 160 -0.87 10.27 7.54
N GLY A 161 -1.00 11.60 7.58
CA GLY A 161 -0.14 12.55 6.87
C GLY A 161 -0.60 12.90 5.46
N PHE A 162 -1.89 12.74 5.16
CA PHE A 162 -2.50 13.25 3.92
C PHE A 162 -3.23 14.58 4.16
N ASP A 163 -2.88 15.64 3.42
CA ASP A 163 -3.59 16.92 3.50
C ASP A 163 -5.01 16.84 2.91
N VAL A 164 -5.19 15.97 1.91
CA VAL A 164 -6.46 15.78 1.21
C VAL A 164 -6.79 14.29 1.17
N ASN A 165 -8.00 13.94 1.59
CA ASN A 165 -8.56 12.60 1.47
C ASN A 165 -9.77 12.62 0.54
N ILE A 166 -9.75 11.79 -0.50
CA ILE A 166 -10.88 11.55 -1.40
C ILE A 166 -11.26 10.07 -1.33
N ALA A 167 -12.42 9.81 -0.73
CA ALA A 167 -13.04 8.48 -0.59
C ALA A 167 -12.30 7.44 0.28
N GLY A 168 -11.10 7.72 0.80
CA GLY A 168 -10.37 6.75 1.62
C GLY A 168 -10.94 6.59 3.01
N HIS A 169 -11.23 5.35 3.42
CA HIS A 169 -11.67 5.03 4.78
C HIS A 169 -11.34 3.58 5.19
N CYS A 170 -11.85 3.13 6.35
CA CYS A 170 -11.56 1.80 6.90
C CYS A 170 -11.98 0.61 6.00
N ALA A 171 -13.04 0.72 5.21
CA ALA A 171 -13.51 -0.36 4.32
C ALA A 171 -12.83 -0.34 2.95
N GLY A 172 -12.04 0.70 2.71
CA GLY A 172 -11.39 0.97 1.45
C GLY A 172 -11.72 2.36 1.00
#